data_AF-A0A9N9CEB5-F1
#
_entry.id   AF-A0A9N9CEB5-F1
#
_cell.length_a   1.000
_cell.length_b   1.000
_cell.length_c   1.000
_cell.angle_alpha   90.00
_cell.angle_beta   90.00
_cell.angle_gamma   90.00
#
_symmetry.space_group_name_H-M   'P 1'
#
loop_
_entity.id
_entity.type
_entity.pdbx_description
1 polymer ?
#
loop_
_entity_poly.entity_id
_entity_poly.type
_entity_poly.pdbx_seq_one_letter_code
_entity_poly.pdbx_strand_id
1 'polypeptide(L)' 'MIEIICNDRLGKKVRVKCNPSDTVGELKQLISAQTGTDASKIILKKW' A
#
# COMPACT_ATOMS: atom_id res chain seq x y z
N MET A 1 -8.29 10.57 -8.00
CA MET A 1 -7.89 10.05 -6.68
C MET A 1 -8.66 8.78 -6.41
N ILE A 2 -7.95 7.67 -6.29
CA ILE A 2 -8.50 6.34 -6.12
C ILE A 2 -8.21 5.92 -4.68
N GLU A 3 -9.15 5.21 -4.06
CA GLU A 3 -8.92 4.56 -2.77
C GLU A 3 -8.65 3.07 -3.02
N ILE A 4 -7.51 2.60 -2.52
CA ILE A 4 -7.10 1.20 -2.61
C ILE A 4 -7.14 0.58 -1.22
N ILE A 5 -7.63 -0.64 -1.14
CA ILE A 5 -7.63 -1.42 0.10
C ILE A 5 -6.50 -2.43 0.02
N CYS A 6 -5.51 -2.30 0.90
CA CYS A 6 -4.42 -3.25 1.06
C CYS A 6 -4.71 -4.13 2.28
N ASN A 7 -4.76 -5.45 2.06
CA ASN A 7 -4.91 -6.42 3.15
C ASN A 7 -3.53 -6.96 3.54
N ASP A 8 -3.24 -6.97 4.84
CA ASP A 8 -2.08 -7.65 5.40
C ASP A 8 -2.42 -9.11 5.75
N ARG A 9 -1.40 -9.96 5.93
CA ARG A 9 -1.52 -11.37 6.31
C ARG A 9 -2.23 -11.57 7.64
N LEU A 10 -2.11 -10.60 8.55
CA LEU A 10 -2.78 -10.60 9.85
C LEU A 10 -4.24 -10.12 9.77
N GLY A 11 -4.78 -9.88 8.57
CA GLY A 11 -6.16 -9.42 8.37
C GLY A 11 -6.38 -7.92 8.58
N LYS A 12 -5.31 -7.15 8.84
CA LYS A 12 -5.38 -5.69 8.91
C LYS A 12 -5.66 -5.11 7.53
N LYS A 13 -6.69 -4.28 7.42
CA LYS A 13 -7.05 -3.58 6.18
C LYS A 13 -6.57 -2.13 6.27
N VAL A 14 -5.75 -1.73 5.32
CA VAL A 14 -5.21 -0.37 5.20
C VAL A 14 -5.85 0.27 3.98
N ARG A 15 -6.40 1.47 4.14
CA ARG A 15 -7.00 2.24 3.05
C ARG A 15 -6.05 3.35 2.64
N VAL A 16 -5.51 3.25 1.43
CA VAL A 16 -4.56 4.21 0.87
C VAL A 16 -5.23 5.00 -0.23
N LYS A 17 -5.15 6.33 -0.16
CA LYS A 17 -5.56 7.22 -1.24
C LYS A 17 -4.35 7.47 -2.13
N CYS A 18 -4.47 7.18 -3.41
CA CYS A 18 -3.44 7.45 -4.41
C CYS A 18 -4.04 8.09 -5.66
N ASN A 19 -3.17 8.56 -6.54
CA ASN A 19 -3.54 8.97 -7.88
C ASN A 19 -3.40 7.81 -8.87
N PRO A 20 -4.18 7.78 -9.95
CA PRO A 20 -4.05 6.75 -10.99
C PRO A 20 -2.71 6.77 -11.74
N SER A 21 -1.98 7.88 -11.63
CA SER A 21 -0.65 8.08 -12.25
C SER A 21 0.51 7.62 -11.38
N ASP A 22 0.27 7.31 -10.10
CA ASP A 22 1.35 6.98 -9.16
C ASP A 22 1.96 5.61 -9.51
N THR A 23 3.27 5.50 -9.33
CA THR A 23 4.01 4.26 -9.57
C THR A 23 3.83 3.27 -8.42
N VAL A 24 4.13 1.99 -8.68
CA VAL A 24 4.13 0.95 -7.64
C VAL A 24 5.11 1.28 -6.50
N GLY A 25 6.20 1.99 -6.79
CA GLY A 25 7.18 2.44 -5.79
C GLY A 25 6.58 3.46 -4.82
N GLU A 26 5.91 4.48 -5.34
CA GLU A 26 5.19 5.48 -4.54
C GLU A 26 4.07 4.85 -3.73
N LEU A 27 3.35 3.88 -4.32
CA LEU A 27 2.33 3.13 -3.61
C LEU A 27 2.89 2.44 -2.35
N LYS A 28 4.05 1.81 -2.47
CA LYS A 28 4.72 1.17 -1.33
C LYS A 28 5.16 2.17 -0.28
N GLN A 29 5.59 3.37 -0.67
CA GLN A 29 5.92 4.44 0.28
C GLN A 29 4.69 4.93 1.04
N LEU A 30 3.55 5.10 0.37
CA LEU A 30 2.30 5.48 1.01
C LEU A 30 1.81 4.41 2.01
N ILE A 31 1.89 3.14 1.63
CA ILE A 31 1.54 2.02 2.53
C ILE A 31 2.53 1.95 3.71
N SER A 32 3.82 2.19 3.45
CA SER A 32 4.87 2.24 4.48
C SER A 32 4.59 3.33 5.51
N ALA A 33 4.19 4.53 5.09
CA ALA A 33 3.85 5.64 5.97
C ALA A 33 2.66 5.32 6.92
N GLN A 34 1.67 4.54 6.46
CA GLN A 34 0.52 4.15 7.30
C GLN A 34 0.77 2.91 8.16
N THR A 35 1.56 1.96 7.65
CA THR A 35 1.77 0.65 8.30
C THR A 35 3.01 0.64 9.20
N GLY A 36 3.94 1.58 9.02
CA GLY A 36 5.20 1.66 9.75
C GLY A 36 6.23 0.60 9.33
N THR A 37 6.00 -0.10 8.21
CA THR A 37 6.92 -1.11 7.66
C THR A 37 7.69 -0.51 6.49
N ASP A 38 8.98 -0.80 6.36
CA ASP A 38 9.80 -0.32 5.24
C ASP A 38 9.19 -0.68 3.87
N ALA A 39 9.10 0.28 2.96
CA ALA A 39 8.59 0.09 1.60
C ALA A 39 9.30 -1.07 0.85
N SER A 40 10.59 -1.27 1.09
CA SER A 40 11.40 -2.34 0.49
C SER A 40 10.97 -3.75 0.94
N LYS A 41 10.40 -3.88 2.13
CA LYS A 41 9.90 -5.16 2.68
C LYS A 41 8.46 -5.44 2.26
N ILE A 42 7.75 -4.44 1.73
CA ILE A 42 6.35 -4.58 1.29
C ILE A 42 6.33 -5.28 -0.08
N ILE A 43 5.77 -6.49 -0.09
CA ILE A 43 5.52 -7.28 -1.30
C ILE A 43 4.02 -7.24 -1.59
N LEU A 44 3.66 -6.49 -2.63
CA LEU A 44 2.28 -6.46 -3.12
C LEU A 44 2.04 -7.71 -3.96
N LYS A 45 0.99 -8.46 -3.62
CA LYS A 45 0.50 -9.58 -4.43
C LYS A 45 -0.91 -9.25 -4.89
N LYS A 46 -1.20 -9.52 -6.16
CA LYS A 46 -2.57 -9.57 -6.65
C LYS A 46 -3.21 -10.81 -6.05
N TRP A 47 -4.29 -10.62 -5.31
CA TRP A 47 -5.21 -11.69 -4.93
C TRP A 47 -6.22 -11.90 -6.06
#